data_AF-A0A3N9PDL9-F1
#
_entry.id   AF-A0A3N9PDL9-F1
#
_cell.length_a   1.000
_cell.length_b   1.000
_cell.length_c   1.000
_cell.angle_alpha   90.00
_cell.angle_beta   90.00
_cell.angle_gamma   90.00
#
_symmetry.space_group_name_H-M   'P 1'
#
loop_
_entity.id
_entity.type
_entity.pdbx_description
1 polymer ?
#
loop_
_entity_poly.entity_id
_entity_poly.type
_entity_poly.pdbx_seq_one_letter_code
_entity_poly.pdbx_strand_id
1 'polypeptide(L)'
;MFFSRKAKFNYRMGEEWNMIGILQMLNLSLRFLLEIVVLIVYGFWGYRLGGSTWSRTLFCLGLPLFAAVVWAMLGAPRASYALPAPLHLLLEILMFGTPIVLLILMNRPGQAAVYGIAALVNKLLLVVWNQ
;
A
#
# COMPACT_ATOMS: atom_id res chain seq x y z
N MET A 1 -24.95 -35.45 -12.90
CA MET A 1 -23.74 -34.67 -12.51
C MET A 1 -24.15 -33.26 -12.05
N PHE A 2 -24.96 -33.14 -10.99
CA PHE A 2 -25.55 -31.85 -10.56
C PHE A 2 -25.36 -31.56 -9.06
N PHE A 3 -24.67 -32.44 -8.33
CA PHE A 3 -24.53 -32.36 -6.87
C PHE A 3 -23.24 -31.69 -6.36
N SER A 4 -22.28 -31.36 -7.24
CA SER A 4 -20.97 -30.83 -6.82
C SER A 4 -20.93 -29.31 -6.62
N ARG A 5 -21.85 -28.53 -7.24
CA ARG A 5 -21.87 -27.06 -7.06
C ARG A 5 -22.59 -26.59 -5.80
N LYS A 6 -23.59 -27.33 -5.30
CA LYS A 6 -24.30 -26.96 -4.07
C LYS A 6 -23.43 -27.09 -2.82
N ALA A 7 -22.48 -28.04 -2.79
CA ALA A 7 -21.55 -28.18 -1.67
C ALA A 7 -20.64 -26.93 -1.53
N LYS A 8 -20.02 -26.46 -2.62
CA LYS A 8 -19.16 -25.25 -2.61
C LYS A 8 -19.94 -23.96 -2.30
N PHE A 9 -21.24 -23.94 -2.56
CA PHE A 9 -22.13 -22.83 -2.20
C PHE A 9 -22.59 -22.90 -0.73
N ASN A 10 -22.76 -24.10 -0.17
CA ASN A 10 -23.16 -24.29 1.23
C ASN A 10 -22.04 -24.01 2.25
N TYR A 11 -20.76 -24.16 1.91
CA TYR A 11 -19.67 -23.65 2.77
C TYR A 11 -19.58 -22.11 2.76
N ARG A 12 -20.16 -21.46 1.75
CA ARG A 12 -20.16 -19.99 1.57
C ARG A 12 -21.27 -19.28 2.34
N MET A 13 -22.23 -20.06 2.88
CA MET A 13 -23.34 -19.60 3.72
C MET A 13 -23.15 -19.96 5.21
N GLY A 14 -22.04 -20.63 5.54
CA GLY A 14 -21.62 -20.97 6.91
C GLY A 14 -20.42 -20.14 7.38
N GLU A 15 -20.16 -19.00 6.76
CA GLU A 15 -19.33 -17.94 7.36
C GLU A 15 -20.17 -17.31 8.47
N GLU A 16 -20.25 -18.00 9.61
CA GLU A 16 -20.37 -17.28 10.87
C GLU A 16 -19.32 -16.18 10.87
N TRP A 17 -19.61 -15.03 11.47
CA TRP A 17 -18.69 -13.90 11.59
C TRP A 17 -17.34 -14.35 12.17
N ASN A 18 -16.46 -14.85 11.30
CA ASN A 18 -15.17 -15.35 11.68
C ASN A 18 -14.36 -14.11 12.01
N MET A 19 -14.10 -13.91 13.30
CA MET A 19 -13.35 -12.75 13.80
C MET A 19 -12.06 -12.53 13.00
N ILE A 20 -11.45 -13.61 12.51
CA ILE A 20 -10.26 -13.60 11.64
C ILE A 20 -10.53 -12.91 10.30
N GLY A 21 -11.67 -13.16 9.64
CA GLY A 21 -12.02 -12.52 8.37
C GLY A 21 -12.22 -11.01 8.51
N ILE A 22 -12.82 -10.56 9.62
CA ILE A 22 -12.95 -9.13 9.93
C ILE A 22 -11.55 -8.49 10.10
N LEU A 23 -10.65 -9.13 10.85
CA LEU A 23 -9.27 -8.65 11.04
C LEU A 23 -8.50 -8.55 9.71
N GLN A 24 -8.69 -9.53 8.82
CA GLN A 24 -8.11 -9.53 7.48
C GLN A 24 -8.61 -8.35 6.63
N MET A 25 -9.91 -8.04 6.65
CA MET A 25 -10.48 -6.89 5.95
C MET A 25 -9.98 -5.55 6.51
N LEU A 26 -9.82 -5.47 7.84
CA LEU A 26 -9.23 -4.30 8.49
C LEU A 26 -7.77 -4.09 8.08
N ASN A 27 -6.99 -5.18 7.96
CA ASN A 27 -5.60 -5.09 7.50
C ASN A 27 -5.49 -4.60 6.04
N LEU A 28 -6.39 -5.05 5.15
CA LEU A 28 -6.46 -4.53 3.78
C LEU A 28 -6.89 -3.06 3.74
N SER A 29 -7.82 -2.66 4.60
CA SER A 29 -8.22 -1.26 4.74
C SER A 29 -7.06 -0.39 5.23
N LEU A 30 -6.29 -0.88 6.20
CA LEU A 30 -5.07 -0.23 6.68
C LEU A 30 -4.04 -0.10 5.55
N ARG A 31 -3.86 -1.15 4.73
CA ARG A 31 -2.97 -1.10 3.56
C ARG A 31 -3.35 0.03 2.62
N PHE A 32 -4.63 0.16 2.31
CA PHE A 32 -5.12 1.23 1.44
C PHE A 32 -4.89 2.63 2.04
N LEU A 33 -5.10 2.79 3.35
CA LEU A 33 -4.77 4.05 4.03
C LEU A 33 -3.27 4.38 3.97
N LEU A 34 -2.41 3.38 4.12
CA LEU A 34 -0.96 3.55 3.98
C LEU A 34 -0.58 3.99 2.56
N GLU A 35 -1.22 3.45 1.52
CA GLU A 35 -1.03 3.88 0.13
C GLU A 35 -1.39 5.37 -0.06
N ILE A 36 -2.52 5.81 0.50
CA ILE A 36 -2.89 7.23 0.46
C ILE A 36 -1.84 8.10 1.17
N VAL A 37 -1.34 7.66 2.32
CA VAL A 37 -0.28 8.38 3.05
C VAL A 37 1.00 8.48 2.22
N VAL A 38 1.41 7.41 1.53
CA VAL A 38 2.57 7.43 0.60
C VAL A 38 2.40 8.53 -0.44
N LEU A 39 1.25 8.58 -1.12
CA LEU A 39 0.96 9.58 -2.14
C LEU A 39 0.95 11.00 -1.58
N ILE A 40 0.36 11.20 -0.40
CA ILE A 40 0.36 12.50 0.28
C ILE A 40 1.78 12.95 0.61
N VAL A 41 2.60 12.08 1.19
CA VAL A 41 3.99 12.40 1.57
C VAL A 41 4.82 12.74 0.33
N TYR A 42 4.66 12.00 -0.76
CA TYR A 42 5.33 12.29 -2.03
C TYR A 42 4.93 13.65 -2.60
N GLY A 43 3.64 14.00 -2.55
CA GLY A 43 3.15 15.28 -3.04
C GLY A 43 3.67 16.46 -2.20
N PHE A 44 3.61 16.33 -0.87
CA PHE A 44 4.18 17.34 0.03
C PHE A 44 5.67 17.54 -0.17
N TRP A 45 6.42 16.46 -0.36
CA TRP A 45 7.86 16.56 -0.62
C TRP A 45 8.13 17.15 -2.01
N GLY A 46 7.36 16.76 -3.03
CA GLY A 46 7.42 17.35 -4.38
C GLY A 46 7.19 18.86 -4.38
N TYR A 47 6.24 19.34 -3.59
CA TYR A 47 6.01 20.78 -3.43
C TYR A 47 7.24 21.52 -2.85
N ARG A 48 8.04 20.87 -1.98
CA ARG A 48 9.27 21.47 -1.43
C ARG A 48 10.43 21.52 -2.41
N LEU A 49 10.47 20.63 -3.40
CA LEU A 49 11.53 20.59 -4.41
C LEU A 49 11.48 21.76 -5.42
N GLY A 50 10.29 22.29 -5.69
CA GLY A 50 10.13 23.35 -6.69
C GLY A 50 10.63 24.72 -6.20
N GLY A 51 11.44 25.40 -7.03
CA GLY A 51 11.87 26.78 -6.78
C GLY A 51 10.82 27.84 -7.15
N SER A 52 10.06 27.60 -8.22
CA SER A 52 8.98 28.49 -8.71
C SER A 52 7.60 27.86 -8.48
N THR A 53 6.54 28.68 -8.39
CA THR A 53 5.15 28.22 -8.20
C THR A 53 4.75 27.14 -9.22
N TRP A 54 5.15 27.29 -10.48
CA TRP A 54 4.86 26.32 -11.53
C TRP A 54 5.56 24.97 -11.28
N SER A 55 6.87 24.99 -11.00
CA SER A 55 7.64 23.77 -10.72
C SER A 55 7.13 23.03 -9.48
N ARG A 56 6.69 23.76 -8.45
CA ARG A 56 6.11 23.18 -7.22
C ARG A 56 4.84 22.41 -7.50
N THR A 57 3.91 22.98 -8.26
CA THR A 57 2.65 22.31 -8.63
C THR A 57 2.94 21.07 -9.46
N LEU A 58 3.87 21.16 -10.41
CA LEU A 58 4.24 20.04 -11.26
C LEU A 58 4.79 18.86 -10.44
N PHE A 59 5.72 19.09 -9.52
CA PHE A 59 6.29 18.01 -8.68
C PHE A 59 5.29 17.50 -7.63
N CYS A 60 4.45 18.37 -7.08
CA CYS A 60 3.42 18.02 -6.12
C CYS A 60 2.44 16.99 -6.67
N LEU A 61 2.06 17.11 -7.95
CA LEU A 61 1.16 16.16 -8.61
C LEU A 61 1.92 15.06 -9.34
N GLY A 62 3.04 15.39 -9.97
CA GLY A 62 3.82 14.49 -10.80
C GLY A 62 4.44 13.33 -10.04
N LEU A 63 4.98 13.57 -8.83
CA LEU A 63 5.60 12.49 -8.04
C LEU A 63 4.56 11.46 -7.54
N PRO A 64 3.43 11.85 -6.94
CA PRO A 64 2.37 10.91 -6.59
C PRO A 64 1.80 10.16 -7.80
N LEU A 65 1.55 10.86 -8.91
CA LEU A 65 1.02 10.24 -10.13
C LEU A 65 2.01 9.21 -10.69
N PHE A 66 3.29 9.56 -10.76
CA PHE A 66 4.34 8.65 -11.20
C PHE A 66 4.39 7.40 -10.32
N ALA A 67 4.39 7.58 -8.99
CA ALA A 67 4.38 6.47 -8.06
C ALA A 67 3.14 5.57 -8.22
N ALA A 68 1.95 6.17 -8.37
CA ALA A 68 0.71 5.43 -8.58
C ALA A 68 0.75 4.59 -9.88
N VAL A 69 1.30 5.15 -10.97
CA VAL A 69 1.47 4.42 -12.23
C VAL A 69 2.46 3.27 -12.08
N VAL A 70 3.62 3.51 -11.46
CA VAL A 70 4.62 2.46 -11.21
C VAL A 70 4.02 1.33 -10.38
N TRP A 71 3.27 1.65 -9.32
CA TRP A 71 2.58 0.66 -8.50
C TRP A 71 1.52 -0.10 -9.28
N ALA A 72 0.68 0.59 -10.06
CA ALA A 72 -0.36 -0.05 -10.87
C ALA A 72 0.23 -1.02 -11.91
N MET A 73 1.39 -0.69 -12.48
CA MET A 73 2.03 -1.51 -13.52
C MET A 73 2.79 -2.71 -12.95
N LEU A 74 3.46 -2.55 -11.80
CA LEU A 74 4.45 -3.51 -11.30
C LEU A 74 4.10 -4.13 -9.93
N GLY A 75 3.40 -3.37 -9.08
CA GLY A 75 3.15 -3.73 -7.68
C GLY A 75 1.75 -4.25 -7.39
N ALA A 76 0.77 -3.88 -8.20
CA ALA A 76 -0.63 -4.23 -7.98
C ALA A 76 -0.89 -5.76 -8.13
N PRO A 77 -1.90 -6.32 -7.44
CA PRO A 77 -2.29 -7.73 -7.61
C PRO A 77 -2.70 -8.08 -9.05
N ARG A 78 -3.13 -7.08 -9.83
CA ARG A 78 -3.43 -7.19 -11.26
C ARG A 78 -2.42 -6.40 -12.12
N ALA A 79 -1.17 -6.31 -11.64
CA ALA A 79 -0.09 -5.66 -12.36
C ALA A 79 0.03 -6.23 -13.77
N SER A 80 0.26 -5.34 -14.74
CA SER A 80 0.50 -5.74 -16.13
C SER A 80 1.77 -6.56 -16.27
N TYR A 81 2.75 -6.31 -15.39
CA TYR A 81 3.99 -7.07 -15.32
C TYR A 81 4.08 -7.78 -13.97
N ALA A 82 3.93 -9.09 -13.98
CA ALA A 82 4.15 -9.91 -12.79
C ALA A 82 5.64 -9.94 -12.47
N LEU A 83 6.05 -9.20 -11.44
CA LEU A 83 7.42 -9.24 -10.94
C LEU A 83 7.68 -10.54 -10.16
N PRO A 84 8.89 -11.12 -10.28
CA PRO A 84 9.36 -12.16 -9.36
C PRO A 84 9.27 -11.68 -7.90
N ALA A 85 8.95 -12.58 -6.98
CA ALA A 85 8.73 -12.24 -5.57
C ALA A 85 9.84 -11.36 -4.92
N PRO A 86 11.15 -11.57 -5.17
CA PRO A 86 12.19 -10.70 -4.62
C PRO A 86 12.14 -9.26 -5.15
N LEU A 87 11.82 -9.08 -6.44
CA LEU A 87 11.73 -7.77 -7.07
C LEU A 87 10.46 -7.03 -6.65
N HIS A 88 9.36 -7.76 -6.47
CA HIS A 88 8.12 -7.21 -5.92
C HIS A 88 8.33 -6.70 -4.49
N LEU A 89 9.02 -7.48 -3.65
CA LEU A 89 9.38 -7.07 -2.29
C LEU A 89 10.28 -5.82 -2.30
N LEU A 90 11.27 -5.75 -3.21
CA LEU A 90 12.13 -4.59 -3.34
C LEU A 90 11.32 -3.33 -3.73
N LEU A 91 10.42 -3.45 -4.71
CA LEU A 91 9.52 -2.37 -5.11
C LEU A 91 8.67 -1.88 -3.93
N GLU A 92 8.12 -2.82 -3.16
CA GLU A 92 7.32 -2.49 -1.99
C GLU A 92 8.12 -1.76 -0.91
N ILE A 93 9.33 -2.23 -0.59
CA ILE A 93 10.22 -1.57 0.36
C ILE A 93 10.57 -0.15 -0.13
N LEU A 94 10.87 0.01 -1.41
CA LEU A 94 11.16 1.32 -1.97
C LEU A 94 9.95 2.25 -1.89
N MET A 95 8.77 1.78 -2.28
CA MET A 95 7.57 2.60 -2.34
C MET A 95 7.01 2.95 -0.96
N PHE A 96 6.94 1.98 -0.04
CA PHE A 96 6.42 2.20 1.31
C PHE A 96 7.48 2.65 2.31
N GLY A 97 8.76 2.42 2.06
CA GLY A 97 9.86 2.85 2.93
C GLY A 97 10.31 4.29 2.68
N THR A 98 10.22 4.79 1.45
CA THR A 98 10.59 6.18 1.14
C THR A 98 9.82 7.24 1.92
N PRO A 99 8.51 7.13 2.21
CA PRO A 99 7.83 8.09 3.08
C PRO A 99 8.47 8.24 4.46
N ILE A 100 9.06 7.18 5.03
CA ILE A 100 9.78 7.25 6.31
C ILE A 100 10.97 8.21 6.19
N VAL A 101 11.79 8.01 5.15
CA VAL A 101 12.95 8.86 4.85
C VAL A 101 12.51 10.30 4.61
N LEU A 102 11.47 10.50 3.78
CA LEU A 102 10.96 11.83 3.46
C LEU A 102 10.42 12.55 4.71
N LEU A 103 9.70 11.86 5.60
CA LEU A 103 9.19 12.45 6.84
C LEU A 103 10.32 12.83 7.80
N ILE A 104 11.40 12.05 7.87
CA ILE A 104 12.61 12.39 8.63
C ILE A 104 13.28 13.64 8.03
N LEU A 105 13.47 13.69 6.71
CA LEU A 105 14.03 14.86 6.02
C LEU A 105 13.17 16.12 6.19
N MET A 106 11.86 15.95 6.37
CA MET A 106 10.93 17.04 6.68
C MET A 106 10.88 17.43 8.16
N ASN A 107 11.78 16.89 8.99
CA ASN A 107 11.90 17.09 10.43
C ASN A 107 10.64 16.68 11.21
N ARG A 108 9.97 15.60 10.78
CA ARG A 108 8.77 15.04 11.41
C ARG A 108 8.97 13.58 11.86
N PRO A 109 9.93 13.32 12.78
CA PRO A 109 10.28 11.96 13.18
C PRO A 109 9.13 11.21 13.85
N GLY A 110 8.27 11.89 14.60
CA GLY A 110 7.08 11.26 15.22
C GLY A 110 6.12 10.69 14.18
N GLN A 111 5.86 11.42 13.08
CA GLN A 111 5.01 10.95 11.98
C GLN A 111 5.68 9.80 11.22
N ALA A 112 7.00 9.88 11.02
CA ALA A 112 7.78 8.81 10.40
C ALA A 112 7.70 7.51 11.22
N ALA A 113 7.82 7.60 12.54
CA ALA A 113 7.73 6.44 13.43
C ALA A 113 6.32 5.82 13.41
N VAL A 114 5.26 6.62 13.53
CA VAL A 114 3.87 6.13 13.49
C VAL A 114 3.58 5.44 12.16
N TYR A 115 3.91 6.09 11.04
CA TYR A 115 3.72 5.50 9.71
C TYR A 115 4.57 4.23 9.53
N GLY A 116 5.84 4.24 9.93
CA GLY A 116 6.75 3.10 9.78
C GLY A 116 6.30 1.89 10.60
N ILE A 117 5.85 2.09 11.84
CA ILE A 117 5.29 1.04 12.68
C ILE A 117 4.02 0.48 12.06
N ALA A 118 3.10 1.35 11.61
CA ALA A 118 1.86 0.92 10.96
C ALA A 118 2.12 0.10 9.68
N ALA A 119 3.07 0.55 8.85
CA ALA A 119 3.50 -0.16 7.65
C ALA A 119 4.13 -1.52 7.95
N LEU A 120 4.98 -1.59 8.98
CA LEU A 120 5.61 -2.84 9.41
C LEU A 120 4.58 -3.84 9.92
N VAL A 121 3.69 -3.42 10.83
CA VAL A 121 2.61 -4.27 11.36
C VAL A 121 1.73 -4.77 10.22
N ASN A 122 1.29 -3.88 9.32
CA ASN A 122 0.51 -4.27 8.16
C ASN A 122 1.22 -5.33 7.31
N LYS A 123 2.51 -5.13 7.00
CA LYS A 123 3.29 -6.09 6.21
C LYS A 123 3.41 -7.44 6.89
N LEU A 124 3.68 -7.47 8.20
CA LEU A 124 3.76 -8.72 8.96
C LEU A 124 2.43 -9.47 8.93
N LEU A 125 1.31 -8.77 9.09
CA LEU A 125 -0.02 -9.37 9.01
C LEU A 125 -0.35 -9.91 7.61
N LEU A 126 0.04 -9.18 6.56
CA LEU A 126 -0.11 -9.65 5.17
C LEU A 126 0.66 -10.97 4.95
N VAL A 127 1.89 -11.06 5.47
CA VAL A 127 2.71 -12.27 5.35
C VAL A 127 2.14 -13.44 6.17
N VAL A 128 1.71 -13.19 7.41
CA VAL A 128 1.16 -14.23 8.31
C VAL A 128 -0.15 -14.79 7.77
N TRP A 129 -1.01 -13.94 7.20
CA TRP A 129 -2.31 -14.36 6.65
C TRP A 129 -2.29 -14.65 5.15
N ASN A 130 -1.11 -14.54 4.50
CA ASN A 130 -0.93 -14.74 3.07
C ASN A 130 -1.94 -13.97 2.21
N GLN A 131 -2.13 -12.68 2.55
CA GLN A 131 -2.98 -11.72 1.86
C GLN A 131 -2.21 -10.98 0.77
#